data_AF-A0A3D1VJG9-F1
#
_entry.id   AF-A0A3D1VJG9-F1
#
_cell.length_a   1.000
_cell.length_b   1.000
_cell.length_c   1.000
_cell.angle_alpha   90.00
_cell.angle_beta   90.00
_cell.angle_gamma   90.00
#
_symmetry.space_group_name_H-M   'P 1'
#
loop_
_entity.id
_entity.type
_entity.pdbx_description
1 polymer ?
#
loop_
_entity_poly.entity_id
_entity_poly.type
_entity_poly.pdbx_seq_one_letter_code
_entity_poly.pdbx_strand_id
1 'polypeptide(L)'
;MKLFAYALDKFGGISKAILRFWAVFLCLLTITTLDIISIESQHDFEKQIMTLVVGSFCFLCAQGLSERFGKTFLLKCIFHAAAALVLTAYYAYVLSINSINDVIGVKTVVGIFALFIAFIWIPSIRRSTDFYSIFLCVFKSFFISAFFSGIIFGGISAIIAAINALLLPVSSHAYAHTANIVWVLWAPMLFLSLIPAFSLYNETPEKIKKSIGYPHFLEVLLSYVLIPLISIYTLVLLLYMGKTIYLGNWNDNLLEPLILTYLIAVLLLYVLVKHIDNISTRLFRKIFPVLLAAIALYQTISSIVKAFDEGIVFTRYFVILFSLYSLVCGILLFLFPKKKNDVIAWLAILLALVSITPYMGAFGVSSASQSAIVENTL
;
A
#
# COMPACT_ATOMS: atom_id res chain seq x y z
N MET A 1 2.21 -38.95 -6.25
CA MET A 1 1.02 -38.71 -5.39
C MET A 1 1.15 -37.53 -4.43
N LYS A 2 2.16 -37.43 -3.56
CA LYS A 2 2.28 -36.30 -2.59
C LYS A 2 2.38 -34.91 -3.24
N LEU A 3 3.09 -34.78 -4.36
CA LEU A 3 3.24 -33.52 -5.09
C LEU A 3 1.94 -33.08 -5.77
N PHE A 4 1.17 -34.04 -6.29
CA PHE A 4 -0.14 -33.80 -6.91
C PHE A 4 -1.21 -33.44 -5.86
N ALA A 5 -1.20 -34.11 -4.71
CA ALA A 5 -2.05 -33.75 -3.57
C ALA A 5 -1.70 -32.37 -2.98
N TYR A 6 -0.42 -32.02 -2.92
CA TYR A 6 0.04 -30.69 -2.50
C TYR A 6 -0.36 -29.58 -3.49
N ALA A 7 -0.29 -29.87 -4.79
CA ALA A 7 -0.79 -28.96 -5.83
C ALA A 7 -2.31 -28.79 -5.74
N LEU A 8 -3.08 -29.87 -5.59
CA LEU A 8 -4.54 -29.85 -5.41
C LEU A 8 -4.98 -29.06 -4.17
N ASP A 9 -4.27 -29.19 -3.04
CA ASP A 9 -4.55 -28.41 -1.82
C ASP A 9 -4.32 -26.90 -2.05
N LYS A 10 -3.28 -26.53 -2.80
CA LYS A 10 -3.01 -25.14 -3.21
C LYS A 10 -3.99 -24.60 -4.25
N PHE A 11 -4.39 -25.39 -5.25
CA PHE A 11 -5.44 -25.02 -6.22
C PHE A 11 -6.80 -24.84 -5.51
N GLY A 12 -7.05 -25.64 -4.46
CA GLY A 12 -8.18 -25.44 -3.55
C GLY A 12 -8.13 -24.11 -2.79
N GLY A 13 -6.95 -23.50 -2.63
CA GLY A 13 -6.79 -22.18 -2.03
C GLY A 13 -7.31 -21.06 -2.93
N ILE A 14 -7.02 -21.11 -4.24
CA ILE A 14 -7.47 -20.09 -5.20
C ILE A 14 -8.98 -20.17 -5.41
N SER A 15 -9.56 -21.37 -5.55
CA SER A 15 -11.01 -21.52 -5.70
C SER A 15 -11.77 -21.00 -4.46
N LYS A 16 -11.25 -21.26 -3.25
CA LYS A 16 -11.77 -20.67 -2.01
C LYS A 16 -11.63 -19.15 -2.01
N ALA A 17 -10.52 -18.61 -2.52
CA ALA A 17 -10.32 -17.17 -2.63
C ALA A 17 -11.32 -16.52 -3.58
N ILE A 18 -11.61 -17.14 -4.73
CA ILE A 18 -12.64 -16.66 -5.67
C ILE A 18 -14.01 -16.61 -5.00
N LEU A 19 -14.41 -17.67 -4.29
CA LEU A 19 -15.69 -17.70 -3.57
C LEU A 19 -15.75 -16.67 -2.44
N ARG A 20 -14.63 -16.50 -1.71
CA ARG A 20 -14.54 -15.54 -0.60
C ARG A 20 -14.52 -14.09 -1.08
N PHE A 21 -13.84 -13.79 -2.17
CA PHE A 21 -13.64 -12.44 -2.73
C PHE A 21 -14.31 -12.31 -4.10
N TRP A 22 -15.52 -12.82 -4.26
CA TRP A 22 -16.21 -12.91 -5.56
C TRP A 22 -16.38 -11.56 -6.25
N ALA A 23 -16.73 -10.50 -5.52
CA ALA A 23 -16.91 -9.16 -6.09
C ALA A 23 -15.58 -8.56 -6.58
N VAL A 24 -14.49 -8.83 -5.85
CA VAL A 24 -13.13 -8.43 -6.27
C VAL A 24 -12.73 -9.19 -7.53
N PHE A 25 -12.99 -10.50 -7.58
CA PHE A 25 -12.73 -11.32 -8.76
C PHE A 25 -13.48 -10.80 -9.99
N LEU A 26 -14.76 -10.42 -9.85
CA LEU A 26 -15.53 -9.81 -10.94
C LEU A 26 -14.92 -8.48 -11.41
N CYS A 27 -14.48 -7.60 -10.50
CA CYS A 27 -13.78 -6.38 -10.88
C CYS A 27 -12.51 -6.68 -11.67
N LEU A 28 -11.65 -7.58 -11.17
CA LEU A 28 -10.39 -7.95 -11.82
C LEU A 28 -10.61 -8.63 -13.18
N LEU A 29 -11.63 -9.50 -13.29
CA LEU A 29 -11.99 -10.14 -14.54
C LEU A 29 -12.46 -9.10 -15.56
N THR A 30 -13.31 -8.16 -15.15
CA THR A 30 -13.75 -7.07 -16.03
C THR A 30 -12.58 -6.19 -16.46
N ILE A 31 -11.66 -5.81 -15.56
CA ILE A 31 -10.45 -5.07 -15.92
C ILE A 31 -9.64 -5.85 -16.96
N THR A 32 -9.40 -7.14 -16.70
CA THR A 32 -8.66 -8.01 -17.62
C THR A 32 -9.30 -8.03 -19.00
N THR A 33 -10.63 -8.13 -19.08
CA THR A 33 -11.35 -8.12 -20.38
C THR A 33 -11.27 -6.77 -21.08
N LEU A 34 -11.38 -5.65 -20.34
CA LEU A 34 -11.26 -4.32 -20.92
C LEU A 34 -9.85 -4.06 -21.44
N ASP A 35 -8.82 -4.49 -20.70
CA ASP A 35 -7.43 -4.42 -21.13
C ASP A 35 -7.17 -5.26 -22.39
N ILE A 36 -7.73 -6.47 -22.49
CA ILE A 36 -7.64 -7.29 -23.71
C ILE A 36 -8.24 -6.53 -24.91
N ILE A 37 -9.43 -5.95 -24.74
CA ILE A 37 -10.08 -5.18 -25.81
C ILE A 37 -9.25 -3.93 -26.14
N SER A 38 -8.72 -3.22 -25.13
CA SER A 38 -7.90 -2.03 -25.33
C SER A 38 -6.63 -2.32 -26.11
N ILE A 39 -5.94 -3.43 -25.81
CA ILE A 39 -4.73 -3.87 -26.52
C ILE A 39 -5.00 -4.08 -28.01
N GLU A 40 -6.15 -4.65 -28.38
CA GLU A 40 -6.48 -4.98 -29.78
C GLU A 40 -7.13 -3.81 -30.53
N SER A 41 -8.02 -3.06 -29.88
CA SER A 41 -8.85 -2.03 -30.52
C SER A 41 -8.30 -0.61 -30.42
N GLN A 42 -7.25 -0.39 -29.61
CA GLN A 42 -6.76 0.94 -29.21
C GLN A 42 -7.84 1.85 -28.60
N HIS A 43 -8.95 1.27 -28.15
CA HIS A 43 -9.98 2.01 -27.44
C HIS A 43 -9.54 2.28 -26.00
N ASP A 44 -9.80 3.50 -25.54
CA ASP A 44 -9.42 3.95 -24.21
C ASP A 44 -10.51 3.60 -23.19
N PHE A 45 -10.16 2.71 -22.24
CA PHE A 45 -11.00 2.33 -21.11
C PHE A 45 -10.42 2.80 -19.76
N GLU A 46 -9.50 3.78 -19.76
CA GLU A 46 -8.78 4.23 -18.56
C GLU A 46 -9.74 4.59 -17.41
N LYS A 47 -10.83 5.30 -17.71
CA LYS A 47 -11.86 5.69 -16.71
C LYS A 47 -12.53 4.48 -16.07
N GLN A 48 -12.90 3.49 -16.87
CA GLN A 48 -13.57 2.27 -16.43
C GLN A 48 -12.61 1.39 -15.63
N ILE A 49 -11.38 1.24 -16.10
CA ILE A 49 -10.32 0.48 -15.42
C ILE A 49 -10.01 1.10 -14.06
N MET A 50 -9.75 2.42 -14.02
CA MET A 50 -9.51 3.16 -12.78
C MET A 50 -10.65 3.01 -11.77
N THR A 51 -11.89 3.08 -12.26
CA THR A 51 -13.09 2.86 -11.44
C THR A 51 -13.12 1.45 -10.85
N LEU A 52 -12.90 0.43 -11.68
CA LEU A 52 -12.90 -0.96 -11.24
C LEU A 52 -11.73 -1.28 -10.29
N VAL A 53 -10.57 -0.63 -10.46
CA VAL A 53 -9.45 -0.73 -9.52
C VAL A 53 -9.87 -0.19 -8.15
N VAL A 54 -10.43 1.02 -8.07
CA VAL A 54 -10.97 1.56 -6.80
C VAL A 54 -12.04 0.62 -6.22
N GLY A 55 -12.95 0.14 -7.08
CA GLY A 55 -13.99 -0.83 -6.70
C GLY A 55 -13.43 -2.11 -6.09
N SER A 56 -12.34 -2.65 -6.64
CA SER A 56 -11.69 -3.85 -6.10
C SER A 56 -11.24 -3.64 -4.65
N PHE A 57 -10.66 -2.49 -4.31
CA PHE A 57 -10.27 -2.15 -2.94
C PHE A 57 -11.46 -1.84 -2.03
N CYS A 58 -12.53 -1.23 -2.54
CA CYS A 58 -13.78 -1.07 -1.81
C CYS A 58 -14.40 -2.42 -1.44
N PHE A 59 -14.46 -3.36 -2.39
CA PHE A 59 -14.97 -4.71 -2.14
C PHE A 59 -14.06 -5.54 -1.22
N LEU A 60 -12.74 -5.33 -1.26
CA LEU A 60 -11.82 -5.90 -0.26
C LEU A 60 -12.17 -5.43 1.16
N CYS A 61 -12.39 -4.12 1.35
CA CYS A 61 -12.82 -3.57 2.63
C CYS A 61 -14.19 -4.11 3.04
N ALA A 62 -15.16 -4.17 2.12
CA ALA A 62 -16.49 -4.70 2.39
C ALA A 62 -16.45 -6.18 2.80
N GLN A 63 -15.61 -6.99 2.15
CA GLN A 63 -15.42 -8.39 2.54
C GLN A 63 -14.76 -8.50 3.92
N GLY A 64 -13.74 -7.69 4.21
CA GLY A 64 -13.13 -7.63 5.54
C GLY A 64 -14.12 -7.23 6.64
N LEU A 65 -14.95 -6.23 6.39
CA LEU A 65 -16.02 -5.80 7.31
C LEU A 65 -17.11 -6.87 7.47
N SER A 66 -17.47 -7.54 6.37
CA SER A 66 -18.45 -8.64 6.37
C SER A 66 -17.96 -9.83 7.20
N GLU A 67 -16.68 -10.18 7.08
CA GLU A 67 -16.09 -11.23 7.90
C GLU A 67 -16.02 -10.81 9.37
N ARG A 68 -15.71 -9.53 9.64
CA ARG A 68 -15.49 -9.07 11.01
C ARG A 68 -16.77 -8.79 11.80
N PHE A 69 -17.76 -8.17 11.14
CA PHE A 69 -18.97 -7.67 11.78
C PHE A 69 -20.25 -8.30 11.24
N GLY A 70 -20.21 -8.95 10.07
CA GLY A 70 -21.36 -9.53 9.37
C GLY A 70 -21.92 -10.78 10.04
N LYS A 71 -22.58 -10.61 11.20
CA LYS A 71 -23.25 -11.68 11.95
C LYS A 71 -24.44 -12.29 11.19
N THR A 72 -25.10 -11.49 10.36
CA THR A 72 -26.27 -11.89 9.56
C THR A 72 -25.99 -11.73 8.07
N PHE A 73 -26.70 -12.48 7.23
CA PHE A 73 -26.62 -12.34 5.77
C PHE A 73 -26.94 -10.90 5.32
N LEU A 74 -27.97 -10.29 5.91
CA LEU A 74 -28.36 -8.91 5.62
C LEU A 74 -27.21 -7.92 5.85
N LEU A 75 -26.47 -8.04 6.95
CA LEU A 75 -25.36 -7.14 7.25
C LEU A 75 -24.18 -7.30 6.27
N LYS A 76 -23.92 -8.53 5.81
CA LYS A 76 -22.93 -8.79 4.75
C LYS A 76 -23.35 -8.14 3.42
N CYS A 77 -24.64 -8.22 3.06
CA CYS A 77 -25.19 -7.55 1.89
C CYS A 77 -25.09 -6.02 2.01
N ILE A 78 -25.35 -5.45 3.19
CA ILE A 78 -25.22 -4.01 3.43
C ILE A 78 -23.78 -3.53 3.17
N PHE A 79 -22.75 -4.23 3.65
CA PHE A 79 -21.36 -3.84 3.39
C PHE A 79 -21.01 -3.88 1.89
N HIS A 80 -21.46 -4.91 1.17
CA HIS A 80 -21.24 -5.01 -0.28
C HIS A 80 -22.04 -3.97 -1.07
N ALA A 81 -23.28 -3.69 -0.67
CA ALA A 81 -24.09 -2.64 -1.27
C ALA A 81 -23.48 -1.25 -1.04
N ALA A 82 -22.93 -0.99 0.15
CA ALA A 82 -22.21 0.25 0.43
C ALA A 82 -20.96 0.40 -0.46
N ALA A 83 -20.17 -0.66 -0.65
CA ALA A 83 -19.04 -0.64 -1.58
C ALA A 83 -19.48 -0.40 -3.03
N ALA A 84 -20.57 -1.04 -3.47
CA ALA A 84 -21.14 -0.81 -4.79
C ALA A 84 -21.63 0.64 -4.98
N LEU A 85 -22.21 1.24 -3.94
CA LEU A 85 -22.63 2.64 -3.95
C LEU A 85 -21.44 3.60 -4.06
N VAL A 86 -20.37 3.36 -3.29
CA VAL A 86 -19.12 4.15 -3.40
C VAL A 86 -18.52 4.02 -4.79
N LEU A 87 -18.49 2.81 -5.35
CA LEU A 87 -18.01 2.56 -6.71
C LEU A 87 -18.85 3.33 -7.75
N THR A 88 -20.17 3.30 -7.62
CA THR A 88 -21.09 4.00 -8.54
C THR A 88 -20.92 5.52 -8.45
N ALA A 89 -20.81 6.05 -7.23
CA ALA A 89 -20.57 7.46 -6.99
C ALA A 89 -19.21 7.92 -7.57
N TYR A 90 -18.17 7.11 -7.38
CA TYR A 90 -16.85 7.37 -7.95
C TYR A 90 -16.86 7.29 -9.48
N TYR A 91 -17.57 6.32 -10.06
CA TYR A 91 -17.74 6.21 -11.52
C TYR A 91 -18.44 7.45 -12.09
N ALA A 92 -19.53 7.90 -11.47
CA ALA A 92 -20.23 9.12 -11.88
C ALA A 92 -19.32 10.36 -11.80
N TYR A 93 -18.47 10.44 -10.77
CA TYR A 93 -17.47 11.49 -10.66
C TYR A 93 -16.47 11.43 -11.83
N VAL A 94 -15.86 10.28 -12.10
CA VAL A 94 -14.87 10.12 -13.19
C VAL A 94 -15.50 10.37 -14.57
N LEU A 95 -16.75 9.97 -14.79
CA LEU A 95 -17.49 10.24 -16.04
C LEU A 95 -17.77 11.72 -16.27
N SER A 96 -17.99 12.51 -15.21
CA SER A 96 -18.27 13.94 -15.35
C SER A 96 -17.05 14.77 -15.78
N ILE A 97 -15.87 14.15 -15.79
CA ILE A 97 -14.60 14.81 -16.12
C ILE A 97 -14.19 14.44 -17.55
N ASN A 98 -13.70 15.42 -18.30
CA ASN A 98 -13.28 15.25 -19.70
C ASN A 98 -12.09 14.28 -19.85
N SER A 99 -11.03 14.47 -19.08
CA SER A 99 -9.83 13.61 -19.08
C SER A 99 -9.31 13.38 -17.67
N ILE A 100 -8.64 12.24 -17.46
CA ILE A 100 -7.93 11.98 -16.21
C ILE A 100 -6.69 12.88 -16.20
N ASN A 101 -6.64 13.80 -15.25
CA ASN A 101 -5.48 14.66 -15.02
C ASN A 101 -4.74 14.20 -13.76
N ASP A 102 -3.54 14.77 -13.55
CA ASP A 102 -2.68 14.43 -12.41
C ASP A 102 -3.41 14.60 -11.06
N VAL A 103 -4.30 15.58 -10.95
CA VAL A 103 -5.08 15.84 -9.74
C VAL A 103 -5.93 14.64 -9.37
N ILE A 104 -6.66 14.09 -10.34
CA ILE A 104 -7.53 12.94 -10.12
C ILE A 104 -6.67 11.70 -9.89
N GLY A 105 -5.62 11.49 -10.70
CA GLY A 105 -4.69 10.37 -10.53
C GLY A 105 -4.12 10.30 -9.11
N VAL A 106 -3.59 11.41 -8.59
CA VAL A 106 -3.07 11.49 -7.22
C VAL A 106 -4.16 11.22 -6.17
N LYS A 107 -5.34 11.84 -6.30
CA LYS A 107 -6.45 11.61 -5.36
C LYS A 107 -6.85 10.13 -5.31
N THR A 108 -6.87 9.48 -6.46
CA THR A 108 -7.23 8.07 -6.59
C THR A 108 -6.19 7.15 -5.99
N VAL A 109 -4.91 7.39 -6.25
CA VAL A 109 -3.82 6.62 -5.63
C VAL A 109 -3.85 6.75 -4.10
N VAL A 110 -4.08 7.96 -3.59
CA VAL A 110 -4.21 8.20 -2.14
C VAL A 110 -5.46 7.52 -1.57
N GLY A 111 -6.58 7.53 -2.29
CA GLY A 111 -7.80 6.81 -1.91
C GLY A 111 -7.59 5.29 -1.87
N ILE A 112 -6.92 4.73 -2.87
CA ILE A 112 -6.54 3.30 -2.90
C ILE A 112 -5.61 2.97 -1.72
N PHE A 113 -4.63 3.82 -1.43
CA PHE A 113 -3.76 3.66 -0.27
C PHE A 113 -4.58 3.62 1.04
N ALA A 114 -5.51 4.55 1.23
CA ALA A 114 -6.38 4.58 2.41
C ALA A 114 -7.23 3.30 2.53
N LEU A 115 -7.83 2.83 1.42
CA LEU A 115 -8.60 1.58 1.38
C LEU A 115 -7.72 0.37 1.66
N PHE A 116 -6.50 0.32 1.13
CA PHE A 116 -5.58 -0.78 1.37
C PHE A 116 -5.16 -0.85 2.85
N ILE A 117 -4.77 0.27 3.45
CA ILE A 117 -4.47 0.32 4.89
C ILE A 117 -5.71 -0.03 5.72
N ALA A 118 -6.91 0.41 5.32
CA ALA A 118 -8.16 0.03 5.96
C ALA A 118 -8.39 -1.48 5.90
N PHE A 119 -8.20 -2.13 4.75
CA PHE A 119 -8.30 -3.58 4.60
C PHE A 119 -7.36 -4.33 5.56
N ILE A 120 -6.10 -3.89 5.70
CA ILE A 120 -5.14 -4.49 6.63
C ILE A 120 -5.56 -4.26 8.09
N TRP A 121 -6.13 -3.09 8.40
CA TRP A 121 -6.50 -2.71 9.75
C TRP A 121 -7.81 -3.35 10.24
N ILE A 122 -8.81 -3.53 9.36
CA ILE A 122 -10.15 -4.04 9.73
C ILE A 122 -10.11 -5.32 10.60
N PRO A 123 -9.30 -6.34 10.31
CA PRO A 123 -9.26 -7.55 11.13
C PRO A 123 -8.69 -7.34 12.55
N SER A 124 -7.94 -6.26 12.80
CA SER A 124 -7.41 -5.95 14.14
C SER A 124 -8.48 -5.34 15.06
N ILE A 125 -9.56 -4.79 14.49
CA ILE A 125 -10.63 -4.12 15.24
C ILE A 125 -11.31 -5.13 16.17
N ARG A 126 -11.28 -4.93 17.49
CA ARG A 126 -11.82 -5.84 18.54
C ARG A 126 -10.97 -7.09 18.89
N ARG A 127 -9.65 -6.91 18.97
CA ARG A 127 -8.69 -7.61 19.86
C ARG A 127 -8.29 -9.08 19.58
N SER A 128 -8.79 -9.80 18.57
CA SER A 128 -8.36 -11.20 18.32
C SER A 128 -6.94 -11.31 17.75
N THR A 129 -6.52 -10.37 16.89
CA THR A 129 -5.19 -10.32 16.25
C THR A 129 -4.69 -8.89 16.24
N ASP A 130 -3.39 -8.65 16.39
CA ASP A 130 -2.81 -7.30 16.33
C ASP A 130 -2.48 -6.87 14.89
N PHE A 131 -2.49 -5.55 14.64
CA PHE A 131 -2.21 -4.97 13.32
C PHE A 131 -0.85 -5.41 12.75
N TYR A 132 0.20 -5.49 13.56
CA TYR A 132 1.55 -5.85 13.10
C TYR A 132 1.60 -7.27 12.53
N SER A 133 0.92 -8.22 13.17
CA SER A 133 0.81 -9.60 12.70
C SER A 133 0.04 -9.69 11.38
N ILE A 134 -1.04 -8.92 11.23
CA ILE A 134 -1.83 -8.89 9.98
C ILE A 134 -1.01 -8.25 8.86
N PHE A 135 -0.33 -7.14 9.15
CA PHE A 135 0.55 -6.47 8.20
C PHE A 135 1.67 -7.38 7.72
N LEU A 136 2.35 -8.10 8.63
CA LEU A 136 3.37 -9.09 8.26
C LEU A 136 2.81 -10.19 7.34
N CYS A 137 1.61 -10.68 7.64
CA CYS A 137 0.96 -11.68 6.82
C CYS A 137 0.69 -11.16 5.40
N VAL A 138 0.12 -9.96 5.28
CA VAL A 138 -0.11 -9.27 4.00
C VAL A 138 1.21 -9.05 3.26
N PHE A 139 2.25 -8.57 3.94
CA PHE A 139 3.57 -8.33 3.37
C PHE A 139 4.17 -9.62 2.80
N LYS A 140 4.17 -10.71 3.57
CA LYS A 140 4.64 -12.03 3.10
C LYS A 140 3.84 -12.51 1.89
N SER A 141 2.51 -12.41 1.94
CA SER A 141 1.63 -12.85 0.86
C SER A 141 1.87 -12.07 -0.43
N PHE A 142 2.16 -10.77 -0.33
CA PHE A 142 2.52 -9.93 -1.47
C PHE A 142 3.79 -10.44 -2.17
N PHE A 143 4.88 -10.66 -1.44
CA PHE A 143 6.14 -11.16 -2.04
C PHE A 143 6.00 -12.56 -2.62
N ILE A 144 5.29 -13.45 -1.93
CA ILE A 144 5.02 -14.80 -2.45
C ILE A 144 4.26 -14.69 -3.77
N SER A 145 3.17 -13.91 -3.80
CA SER A 145 2.36 -13.76 -5.02
C SER A 145 3.16 -13.14 -6.16
N ALA A 146 3.89 -12.05 -5.91
CA ALA A 146 4.72 -11.38 -6.89
C ALA A 146 5.82 -12.30 -7.45
N PHE A 147 6.49 -13.06 -6.59
CA PHE A 147 7.55 -13.99 -7.00
C PHE A 147 7.01 -15.11 -7.90
N PHE A 148 5.94 -15.79 -7.48
CA PHE A 148 5.35 -16.86 -8.29
C PHE A 148 4.75 -16.32 -9.61
N SER A 149 4.13 -15.14 -9.58
CA SER A 149 3.59 -14.51 -10.79
C SER A 149 4.70 -14.06 -11.74
N GLY A 150 5.82 -13.57 -11.21
CA GLY A 150 7.01 -13.24 -12.00
C GLY A 150 7.61 -14.47 -12.69
N ILE A 151 7.69 -15.61 -11.99
CA ILE A 151 8.12 -16.89 -12.60
C ILE A 151 7.17 -17.31 -13.72
N ILE A 152 5.85 -17.24 -13.49
CA ILE A 152 4.85 -17.63 -14.49
C ILE A 152 4.94 -16.72 -15.71
N PHE A 153 4.97 -15.40 -15.51
CA PHE A 153 5.09 -14.43 -16.59
C PHE A 153 6.38 -14.62 -17.38
N GLY A 154 7.52 -14.77 -16.69
CA GLY A 154 8.82 -15.01 -17.33
C GLY A 154 8.87 -16.33 -18.10
N GLY A 155 8.32 -17.39 -17.53
CA GLY A 155 8.25 -18.71 -18.17
C GLY A 155 7.39 -18.69 -19.44
N ILE A 156 6.19 -18.09 -19.39
CA ILE A 156 5.32 -17.96 -20.57
C ILE A 156 5.97 -17.05 -21.61
N SER A 157 6.57 -15.93 -21.19
CA SER A 157 7.27 -15.01 -22.11
C SER A 157 8.44 -15.67 -22.81
N ALA A 158 9.21 -16.52 -22.12
CA ALA A 158 10.30 -17.29 -22.74
C ALA A 158 9.78 -18.32 -23.75
N ILE A 159 8.64 -18.95 -23.48
CA ILE A 159 7.98 -19.86 -24.43
C ILE A 159 7.50 -19.08 -25.66
N ILE A 160 6.85 -17.93 -25.48
CA ILE A 160 6.42 -17.06 -26.60
C ILE A 160 7.64 -16.65 -27.43
N ALA A 161 8.74 -16.25 -26.79
CA ALA A 161 9.97 -15.88 -27.47
C ALA A 161 10.57 -17.04 -28.26
N ALA A 162 10.59 -18.26 -27.70
CA ALA A 162 11.08 -19.44 -28.38
C ALA A 162 10.21 -19.80 -29.60
N ILE A 163 8.87 -19.75 -29.47
CA ILE A 163 7.95 -19.96 -30.59
C ILE A 163 8.18 -18.91 -31.67
N ASN A 164 8.28 -17.63 -31.29
CA ASN A 164 8.53 -16.52 -32.20
C ASN A 164 9.86 -16.67 -32.97
N ALA A 165 10.89 -17.18 -32.32
CA ALA A 165 12.21 -17.34 -32.91
C ALA A 165 12.35 -18.61 -33.77
N LEU A 166 11.71 -19.71 -33.38
CA LEU A 166 11.98 -21.04 -33.94
C LEU A 166 10.86 -21.61 -34.82
N LEU A 167 9.60 -21.22 -34.58
CA LEU A 167 8.45 -21.88 -35.20
C LEU A 167 7.66 -20.95 -36.10
N LEU A 168 7.17 -19.84 -35.57
CA LEU A 168 6.29 -18.91 -36.29
C LEU A 168 6.29 -17.53 -35.65
N PRO A 169 6.20 -16.45 -36.44
CA PRO A 169 6.16 -15.10 -35.90
C PRO A 169 4.93 -14.91 -35.01
N VAL A 170 5.13 -14.40 -33.80
CA VAL A 170 4.10 -14.11 -32.81
C VAL A 170 4.05 -12.60 -32.58
N SER A 171 2.84 -12.03 -32.58
CA SER A 171 2.62 -10.62 -32.29
C SER A 171 3.14 -10.22 -30.90
N SER A 172 3.68 -9.01 -30.80
CA SER A 172 4.11 -8.43 -29.50
C SER A 172 2.94 -8.26 -28.52
N HIS A 173 1.69 -8.17 -29.01
CA HIS A 173 0.48 -8.15 -28.17
C HIS A 173 0.34 -9.40 -27.29
N ALA A 174 0.90 -10.55 -27.70
CA ALA A 174 0.88 -11.76 -26.89
C ALA A 174 1.56 -11.58 -25.52
N TYR A 175 2.64 -10.78 -25.46
CA TYR A 175 3.31 -10.45 -24.19
C TYR A 175 2.43 -9.55 -23.32
N ALA A 176 1.75 -8.56 -23.91
CA ALA A 176 0.84 -7.67 -23.20
C ALA A 176 -0.38 -8.42 -22.63
N HIS A 177 -0.99 -9.31 -23.42
CA HIS A 177 -2.09 -10.18 -22.96
C HIS A 177 -1.64 -11.10 -21.83
N THR A 178 -0.45 -11.69 -21.94
CA THR A 178 0.12 -12.53 -20.88
C THR A 178 0.37 -11.71 -19.62
N ALA A 179 0.94 -10.51 -19.74
CA ALA A 179 1.18 -9.62 -18.61
C ALA A 179 -0.15 -9.24 -17.93
N ASN A 180 -1.17 -8.88 -18.71
CA ASN A 180 -2.49 -8.54 -18.19
C ASN A 180 -3.08 -9.70 -17.38
N ILE A 181 -3.20 -10.90 -17.95
CA ILE A 181 -3.76 -12.07 -17.25
C ILE A 181 -2.96 -12.38 -15.97
N VAL A 182 -1.63 -12.33 -16.04
CA VAL A 182 -0.79 -12.69 -14.90
C VAL A 182 -0.82 -11.63 -13.80
N TRP A 183 -0.71 -10.35 -14.14
CA TRP A 183 -0.55 -9.27 -13.15
C TRP A 183 -1.88 -8.65 -12.68
N VAL A 184 -2.91 -8.65 -13.52
CA VAL A 184 -4.24 -8.10 -13.18
C VAL A 184 -5.14 -9.15 -12.55
N LEU A 185 -5.14 -10.38 -13.05
CA LEU A 185 -6.05 -11.42 -12.55
C LEU A 185 -5.36 -12.42 -11.62
N TRP A 186 -4.30 -13.08 -12.11
CA TRP A 186 -3.68 -14.19 -11.38
C TRP A 186 -2.97 -13.73 -10.10
N ALA A 187 -2.11 -12.72 -10.17
CA ALA A 187 -1.31 -12.26 -9.03
C ALA A 187 -2.19 -11.73 -7.87
N PRO A 188 -3.22 -10.90 -8.09
CA PRO A 188 -4.07 -10.47 -6.99
C PRO A 188 -4.90 -11.63 -6.42
N MET A 189 -5.40 -12.56 -7.25
CA MET A 189 -6.15 -13.71 -6.74
C MET A 189 -5.27 -14.69 -5.95
N LEU A 190 -4.02 -14.91 -6.39
CA LEU A 190 -3.04 -15.67 -5.64
C LEU A 190 -2.71 -14.98 -4.32
N PHE A 191 -2.52 -13.66 -4.32
CA PHE A 191 -2.31 -12.87 -3.11
C PHE A 191 -3.47 -13.05 -2.11
N LEU A 192 -4.72 -12.90 -2.57
CA LEU A 192 -5.92 -13.05 -1.73
C LEU A 192 -6.10 -14.48 -1.20
N SER A 193 -5.67 -15.50 -1.94
CA SER A 193 -5.69 -16.89 -1.48
C SER A 193 -4.76 -17.16 -0.29
N LEU A 194 -3.73 -16.34 -0.14
CA LEU A 194 -2.75 -16.44 0.95
C LEU A 194 -3.14 -15.63 2.19
N ILE A 195 -4.16 -14.77 2.09
CA ILE A 195 -4.67 -13.99 3.23
C ILE A 195 -5.60 -14.88 4.07
N PRO A 196 -5.30 -15.17 5.35
CA PRO A 196 -6.14 -16.00 6.18
C PRO A 196 -7.46 -15.29 6.54
N ALA A 197 -8.46 -16.07 6.91
CA ALA A 197 -9.71 -15.54 7.46
C ALA A 197 -9.55 -15.28 8.96
N PHE A 198 -9.07 -14.09 9.30
CA PHE A 198 -8.80 -13.66 10.69
C PHE A 198 -10.04 -13.63 11.61
N SER A 199 -11.23 -13.84 11.07
CA SER A 199 -12.51 -13.78 11.80
C SER A 199 -13.21 -15.15 11.96
N LEU A 200 -12.69 -16.22 11.35
CA LEU A 200 -13.34 -17.52 11.50
C LEU A 200 -13.11 -18.07 12.91
N TYR A 201 -14.18 -18.04 13.70
CA TYR A 201 -14.40 -18.79 14.95
C TYR A 201 -14.07 -20.30 14.81
N ASN A 202 -13.83 -20.77 13.58
CA ASN A 202 -13.65 -22.17 13.20
C ASN A 202 -12.24 -22.51 12.64
N GLU A 203 -11.29 -21.57 12.57
CA GLU A 203 -9.89 -21.96 12.34
C GLU A 203 -9.17 -22.13 13.68
N THR A 204 -8.55 -23.29 13.89
CA THR A 204 -7.79 -23.57 15.11
C THR A 204 -6.72 -22.47 15.30
N PRO A 205 -6.50 -21.99 16.55
CA PRO A 205 -5.47 -20.99 16.86
C PRO A 205 -4.09 -21.33 16.28
N GLU A 206 -3.83 -22.62 16.05
CA GLU A 206 -2.63 -23.17 15.43
C GLU A 206 -2.44 -22.78 13.96
N LYS A 207 -3.50 -22.72 13.13
CA LYS A 207 -3.39 -22.28 11.73
C LYS A 207 -3.06 -20.80 11.62
N ILE A 208 -3.67 -19.97 12.47
CA ILE A 208 -3.37 -18.54 12.59
C ILE A 208 -1.95 -18.33 13.11
N LYS A 209 -1.50 -19.09 14.12
CA LYS A 209 -0.10 -19.05 14.58
C LYS A 209 0.89 -19.49 13.50
N LYS A 210 0.56 -20.51 12.71
CA LYS A 210 1.43 -20.98 11.61
C LYS A 210 1.50 -19.98 10.45
N SER A 211 0.41 -19.28 10.15
CA SER A 211 0.41 -18.22 9.12
C SER A 211 1.05 -16.92 9.60
N ILE A 212 1.05 -16.64 10.91
CA ILE A 212 1.78 -15.53 11.55
C ILE A 212 3.28 -15.85 11.74
N GLY A 213 3.67 -17.12 11.69
CA GLY A 213 5.07 -17.53 11.84
C GLY A 213 6.01 -16.79 10.89
N TYR A 214 7.12 -16.28 11.44
CA TYR A 214 8.19 -15.62 10.68
C TYR A 214 8.98 -16.68 9.91
N PRO A 215 9.05 -16.60 8.57
CA PRO A 215 10.05 -17.37 7.83
C PRO A 215 11.43 -16.95 8.31
N HIS A 216 12.31 -17.92 8.61
CA HIS A 216 13.65 -17.63 9.10
C HIS A 216 14.43 -16.67 8.18
N PHE A 217 14.27 -16.83 6.85
CA PHE A 217 14.85 -15.91 5.87
C PHE A 217 14.41 -14.45 6.07
N LEU A 218 13.11 -14.21 6.34
CA LEU A 218 12.58 -12.86 6.53
C LEU A 218 13.09 -12.25 7.83
N GLU A 219 13.20 -13.07 8.89
CA GLU A 219 13.81 -12.63 10.15
C GLU A 219 15.26 -12.18 9.95
N VAL A 220 16.05 -12.96 9.22
CA VAL A 220 17.45 -12.66 8.93
C VAL A 220 17.57 -11.38 8.09
N LEU A 221 16.78 -11.27 7.01
CA LEU A 221 16.74 -10.10 6.15
C LEU A 221 16.40 -8.82 6.93
N LEU A 222 15.34 -8.86 7.74
CA LEU A 222 14.93 -7.69 8.51
C LEU A 222 15.95 -7.32 9.59
N SER A 223 16.46 -8.30 10.33
CA SER A 223 17.26 -8.06 11.54
C SER A 223 18.73 -7.77 11.27
N TYR A 224 19.30 -8.43 10.25
CA TYR A 224 20.75 -8.41 10.00
C TYR A 224 21.13 -7.74 8.68
N VAL A 225 20.17 -7.45 7.78
CA VAL A 225 20.44 -6.69 6.55
C VAL A 225 19.80 -5.30 6.63
N LEU A 226 18.48 -5.24 6.84
CA LEU A 226 17.76 -3.97 6.80
C LEU A 226 18.05 -3.06 8.00
N ILE A 227 18.06 -3.58 9.24
CA ILE A 227 18.40 -2.75 10.41
C ILE A 227 19.79 -2.11 10.29
N PRO A 228 20.88 -2.84 9.98
CA PRO A 228 22.19 -2.21 9.79
C PRO A 228 22.23 -1.21 8.64
N LEU A 229 21.61 -1.52 7.49
CA LEU A 229 21.58 -0.62 6.35
C LEU A 229 20.87 0.71 6.68
N ILE A 230 19.70 0.62 7.33
CA ILE A 230 18.98 1.81 7.78
C ILE A 230 19.80 2.57 8.83
N SER A 231 20.54 1.89 9.71
CA SER A 231 21.40 2.55 10.71
C SER A 231 22.52 3.38 10.06
N ILE A 232 23.18 2.84 9.04
CA ILE A 232 24.19 3.58 8.25
C ILE A 232 23.51 4.76 7.54
N TYR A 233 22.33 4.53 6.96
CA TYR A 233 21.60 5.61 6.29
C TYR A 233 21.19 6.73 7.26
N THR A 234 20.76 6.39 8.47
CA THR A 234 20.49 7.36 9.54
C THR A 234 21.73 8.18 9.88
N LEU A 235 22.90 7.55 9.98
CA LEU A 235 24.15 8.26 10.27
C LEU A 235 24.47 9.29 9.17
N VAL A 236 24.34 8.90 7.90
CA VAL A 236 24.56 9.80 6.76
C VAL A 236 23.58 10.98 6.81
N LEU A 237 22.30 10.73 7.06
CA LEU A 237 21.29 11.78 7.17
C LEU A 237 21.57 12.73 8.34
N LEU A 238 21.91 12.21 9.52
CA LEU A 238 22.22 13.04 10.68
C LEU A 238 23.46 13.92 10.45
N LEU A 239 24.51 13.38 9.82
CA LEU A 239 25.69 14.17 9.44
C LEU A 239 25.33 15.28 8.45
N TYR A 240 24.49 14.97 7.46
CA TYR A 240 24.05 15.95 6.46
C TYR A 240 23.19 17.04 7.09
N MET A 241 22.20 16.67 7.91
CA MET A 241 21.35 17.61 8.63
C MET A 241 22.17 18.51 9.56
N GLY A 242 23.15 17.94 10.27
CA GLY A 242 24.08 18.71 11.10
C GLY A 242 24.89 19.71 10.28
N LYS A 243 25.40 19.30 9.12
CA LYS A 243 26.09 20.20 8.17
C LYS A 243 25.16 21.31 7.68
N THR A 244 23.91 21.00 7.31
CA THR A 244 22.93 21.99 6.85
C THR A 244 22.62 23.02 7.93
N ILE A 245 22.41 22.58 9.18
CA ILE A 245 22.16 23.47 10.31
C ILE A 245 23.36 24.37 10.57
N TYR A 246 24.58 23.82 10.53
CA TYR A 246 25.81 24.59 10.77
C TYR A 246 26.08 25.64 9.69
N LEU A 247 25.86 25.29 8.41
CA LEU A 247 26.08 26.20 7.28
C LEU A 247 24.91 27.17 7.06
N GLY A 248 23.76 26.95 7.69
CA GLY A 248 22.54 27.72 7.48
C GLY A 248 21.94 27.60 6.07
N ASN A 249 22.38 26.60 5.28
CA ASN A 249 21.95 26.45 3.89
C ASN A 249 20.77 25.48 3.76
N TRP A 250 19.56 26.01 3.92
CA TRP A 250 18.31 25.23 3.88
C TRP A 250 17.78 24.96 2.47
N ASN A 251 18.43 25.49 1.42
CA ASN A 251 17.91 25.47 0.06
C ASN A 251 18.20 24.19 -0.72
N ASP A 252 18.84 23.20 -0.10
CA ASP A 252 19.07 21.94 -0.78
C ASP A 252 17.78 21.11 -0.90
N ASN A 253 17.33 20.88 -2.13
CA ASN A 253 16.16 20.08 -2.46
C ASN A 253 16.44 18.58 -2.53
N LEU A 254 17.70 18.14 -2.55
CA LEU A 254 18.06 16.72 -2.55
C LEU A 254 17.69 16.01 -1.25
N LEU A 255 17.68 16.75 -0.14
CA LEU A 255 17.46 16.18 1.19
C LEU A 255 16.01 15.72 1.41
N GLU A 256 15.05 16.39 0.77
CA GLU A 256 13.61 16.16 0.92
C GLU A 256 13.17 14.74 0.50
N PRO A 257 13.44 14.25 -0.73
CA PRO A 257 13.09 12.89 -1.12
C PRO A 257 13.87 11.82 -0.33
N LEU A 258 15.11 12.11 0.08
CA LEU A 258 15.93 11.20 0.88
C LEU A 258 15.33 10.99 2.27
N ILE A 259 14.98 12.08 2.97
CA ILE A 259 14.33 12.00 4.27
C ILE A 259 12.97 11.33 4.14
N LEU A 260 12.16 11.68 3.14
CA LEU A 260 10.85 11.04 2.94
C LEU A 260 10.97 9.52 2.79
N THR A 261 11.89 9.05 1.93
CA THR A 261 12.17 7.62 1.75
C THR A 261 12.64 6.96 3.04
N TYR A 262 13.48 7.64 3.81
CA TYR A 262 13.93 7.18 5.12
C TYR A 262 12.79 7.01 6.13
N LEU A 263 11.90 8.00 6.24
CA LEU A 263 10.76 7.95 7.16
C LEU A 263 9.83 6.78 6.83
N ILE A 264 9.55 6.55 5.54
CA ILE A 264 8.76 5.40 5.06
C ILE A 264 9.46 4.09 5.45
N ALA A 265 10.77 3.98 5.16
CA ALA A 265 11.53 2.76 5.42
C ALA A 265 11.60 2.41 6.92
N VAL A 266 11.83 3.40 7.79
CA VAL A 266 11.87 3.18 9.24
C VAL A 266 10.51 2.77 9.80
N LEU A 267 9.43 3.43 9.39
CA LEU A 267 8.07 3.07 9.81
C LEU A 267 7.69 1.66 9.35
N LEU A 268 7.95 1.35 8.08
CA LEU A 268 7.70 0.03 7.52
C LEU A 268 8.50 -1.05 8.26
N LEU A 269 9.81 -0.83 8.46
CA LEU A 269 10.66 -1.78 9.17
C LEU A 269 10.22 -1.95 10.62
N TYR A 270 9.84 -0.87 11.30
CA TYR A 270 9.33 -0.93 12.68
C TYR A 270 8.10 -1.82 12.80
N VAL A 271 7.15 -1.69 11.86
CA VAL A 271 5.95 -2.54 11.83
C VAL A 271 6.33 -4.01 11.61
N LEU A 272 7.26 -4.29 10.70
CA LEU A 272 7.68 -5.65 10.34
C LEU A 272 8.51 -6.36 11.41
N VAL A 273 9.34 -5.65 12.18
CA VAL A 273 10.20 -6.27 13.20
C VAL A 273 9.54 -6.37 14.57
N LYS A 274 8.28 -5.97 14.69
CA LYS A 274 7.62 -5.79 15.99
C LYS A 274 7.65 -7.05 16.86
N HIS A 275 7.41 -8.21 16.25
CA HIS A 275 7.30 -9.51 16.93
C HIS A 275 8.57 -10.35 16.85
N ILE A 276 9.63 -9.83 16.24
CA ILE A 276 10.93 -10.50 16.21
C ILE A 276 11.68 -10.13 17.49
N ASP A 277 12.11 -11.12 18.29
CA ASP A 277 12.90 -10.88 19.49
C ASP A 277 14.37 -11.30 19.30
N ASN A 278 15.20 -10.34 18.91
CA ASN A 278 16.65 -10.47 18.95
C ASN A 278 17.27 -9.13 19.39
N ILE A 279 18.58 -9.11 19.59
CA ILE A 279 19.28 -7.93 20.11
C ILE A 279 19.13 -6.74 19.15
N SER A 280 19.31 -6.96 17.85
CA SER A 280 19.19 -5.92 16.81
C SER A 280 17.81 -5.29 16.78
N THR A 281 16.75 -6.09 16.80
CA THR A 281 15.36 -5.62 16.73
C THR A 281 14.94 -4.93 18.03
N ARG A 282 15.43 -5.41 19.19
CA ARG A 282 15.23 -4.72 20.47
C ARG A 282 15.88 -3.34 20.49
N LEU A 283 17.12 -3.24 20.02
CA LEU A 283 17.83 -1.97 19.93
C LEU A 283 17.12 -1.01 18.96
N PHE A 284 16.72 -1.52 17.79
CA PHE A 284 15.99 -0.76 16.79
C PHE A 284 14.70 -0.18 17.37
N ARG A 285 13.87 -0.99 18.01
CA ARG A 285 12.60 -0.54 18.62
C ARG A 285 12.78 0.48 19.75
N LYS A 286 13.96 0.54 20.37
CA LYS A 286 14.26 1.50 21.44
C LYS A 286 14.76 2.84 20.88
N ILE A 287 15.65 2.81 19.90
CA ILE A 287 16.37 4.00 19.41
C ILE A 287 15.63 4.67 18.26
N PHE A 288 15.16 3.89 17.28
CA PHE A 288 14.64 4.44 16.03
C PHE A 288 13.35 5.26 16.16
N PRO A 289 12.42 5.00 17.10
CA PRO A 289 11.28 5.89 17.30
C PRO A 289 11.69 7.35 17.61
N VAL A 290 12.77 7.53 18.39
CA VAL A 290 13.29 8.87 18.72
C VAL A 290 13.96 9.51 17.50
N LEU A 291 14.79 8.75 16.78
CA LEU A 291 15.44 9.23 15.55
C LEU A 291 14.42 9.54 14.45
N LEU A 292 13.37 8.73 14.32
CA LEU A 292 12.25 8.97 13.41
C LEU A 292 11.58 10.31 13.74
N ALA A 293 11.23 10.54 15.01
CA ALA A 293 10.61 11.78 15.44
C ALA A 293 11.53 12.99 15.20
N ALA A 294 12.82 12.90 15.53
CA ALA A 294 13.78 13.98 15.34
C ALA A 294 13.96 14.35 13.86
N ILE A 295 14.14 13.36 12.99
CA ILE A 295 14.31 13.57 11.54
C ILE A 295 13.01 14.06 10.90
N ALA A 296 11.86 13.55 11.32
CA ALA A 296 10.55 14.03 10.87
C ALA A 296 10.28 15.48 11.29
N LEU A 297 10.69 15.87 12.49
CA LEU A 297 10.60 17.26 12.96
C LEU A 297 11.46 18.18 12.08
N TYR A 298 12.71 17.80 11.84
CA TYR A 298 13.59 18.54 10.94
C TYR A 298 12.97 18.71 9.54
N GLN A 299 12.43 17.63 8.95
CA GLN A 299 11.79 17.70 7.63
C GLN A 299 10.59 18.65 7.63
N THR A 300 9.80 18.61 8.69
CA THR A 300 8.62 19.49 8.84
C THR A 300 9.06 20.95 8.87
N ILE A 301 10.06 21.29 9.69
CA ILE A 301 10.61 22.65 9.78
C ILE A 301 11.21 23.08 8.44
N SER A 302 12.05 22.24 7.83
CA SER A 302 12.70 22.54 6.55
C SER A 302 11.68 22.79 5.43
N SER A 303 10.60 22.00 5.39
CA SER A 303 9.56 22.15 4.38
C SER A 303 8.71 23.40 4.60
N ILE A 304 8.45 23.77 5.87
CA ILE A 304 7.72 25.00 6.22
C ILE A 304 8.54 26.24 5.88
N VAL A 305 9.86 26.23 6.18
CA VAL A 305 10.75 27.35 5.83
C VAL A 305 10.72 27.61 4.32
N LYS A 306 10.90 26.58 3.50
CA LYS A 306 10.81 26.70 2.04
C LYS A 306 9.43 27.12 1.55
N ALA A 307 8.37 26.72 2.24
CA ALA A 307 7.01 27.10 1.90
C ALA A 307 6.72 28.60 2.12
N PHE A 308 7.50 29.31 2.95
CA PHE A 308 7.37 30.76 3.07
C PHE A 308 7.86 31.49 1.81
N ASP A 309 8.93 30.98 1.18
CA ASP A 309 9.52 31.64 0.01
C ASP A 309 8.83 31.25 -1.31
N GLU A 310 8.48 29.96 -1.47
CA GLU A 310 7.96 29.41 -2.74
C GLU A 310 6.43 29.14 -2.70
N GLY A 311 5.82 29.30 -1.53
CA GLY A 311 4.47 28.81 -1.28
C GLY A 311 4.38 27.29 -1.16
N ILE A 312 3.16 26.81 -0.91
CA ILE A 312 2.87 25.39 -0.79
C ILE A 312 2.44 24.84 -2.16
N VAL A 313 3.29 24.01 -2.76
CA VAL A 313 2.93 23.13 -3.89
C VAL A 313 2.41 21.79 -3.39
N PHE A 314 1.58 21.10 -4.19
CA PHE A 314 0.93 19.85 -3.78
C PHE A 314 1.91 18.76 -3.33
N THR A 315 3.09 18.64 -3.97
CA THR A 315 4.14 17.70 -3.55
C THR A 315 4.68 18.03 -2.16
N ARG A 316 4.95 19.31 -1.88
CA ARG A 316 5.43 19.80 -0.58
C ARG A 316 4.37 19.60 0.51
N TYR A 317 3.08 19.73 0.19
CA TYR A 317 1.99 19.39 1.10
C TYR A 317 2.06 17.92 1.54
N PHE A 318 2.23 16.97 0.61
CA PHE A 318 2.34 15.55 0.97
C PHE A 318 3.58 15.25 1.81
N VAL A 319 4.70 15.93 1.53
CA VAL A 319 5.94 15.82 2.33
C VAL A 319 5.68 16.29 3.77
N ILE A 320 5.08 17.46 3.95
CA ILE A 320 4.74 18.01 5.28
C ILE A 320 3.75 17.09 6.01
N LEU A 321 2.74 16.60 5.32
CA LEU A 321 1.73 15.72 5.91
C LEU A 321 2.36 14.40 6.38
N PHE A 322 3.22 13.79 5.56
CA PHE A 322 3.89 12.55 5.89
C PHE A 322 4.97 12.73 6.97
N SER A 323 5.66 13.87 7.00
CA SER A 323 6.61 14.19 8.08
C SER A 323 5.87 14.38 9.40
N LEU A 324 4.73 15.07 9.41
CA LEU A 324 3.89 15.21 10.60
C LEU A 324 3.34 13.86 11.08
N TYR A 325 2.87 13.02 10.14
CA TYR A 325 2.46 11.64 10.42
C TYR A 325 3.59 10.85 11.10
N SER A 326 4.80 10.92 10.54
CA SER A 326 5.98 10.21 11.04
C SER A 326 6.43 10.72 12.40
N LEU A 327 6.32 12.03 12.65
CA LEU A 327 6.61 12.66 13.93
C LEU A 327 5.67 12.12 15.02
N VAL A 328 4.35 12.15 14.77
CA VAL A 328 3.35 11.62 15.71
C VAL A 328 3.56 10.13 15.94
N CYS A 329 3.83 9.36 14.89
CA CYS A 329 4.14 7.93 15.02
C CYS A 329 5.40 7.70 15.87
N GLY A 330 6.49 8.42 15.63
CA GLY A 330 7.73 8.30 16.41
C GLY A 330 7.50 8.57 17.90
N ILE A 331 6.76 9.64 18.24
CA ILE A 331 6.39 9.98 19.62
C ILE A 331 5.53 8.88 20.25
N LEU A 332 4.48 8.42 19.57
CA LEU A 332 3.60 7.36 20.07
C LEU A 332 4.35 6.04 20.30
N LEU A 333 5.25 5.68 19.39
CA LEU A 333 6.04 4.46 19.46
C LEU A 333 7.07 4.52 20.61
N PHE A 334 7.63 5.70 20.87
CA PHE A 334 8.53 5.94 21.99
C PHE A 334 7.82 5.87 23.35
N LEU A 335 6.67 6.55 23.48
CA LEU A 335 5.92 6.60 24.74
C LEU A 335 5.16 5.31 25.06
N PHE A 336 4.65 4.62 24.03
CA PHE A 336 3.84 3.41 24.18
C PHE A 336 4.39 2.22 23.39
N PRO A 337 5.60 1.73 23.70
CA PRO A 337 6.25 0.67 22.94
C PRO A 337 5.54 -0.68 23.10
N LYS A 338 4.76 -0.91 24.17
CA LYS A 338 4.11 -2.20 24.45
C LYS A 338 2.62 -2.26 24.09
N LYS A 339 1.99 -1.16 23.68
CA LYS A 339 0.56 -1.14 23.32
C LYS A 339 0.34 -1.66 21.90
N LYS A 340 -0.86 -2.22 21.66
CA LYS A 340 -1.37 -2.52 20.31
C LYS A 340 -1.61 -1.18 19.60
N ASN A 341 -0.59 -0.66 18.91
CA ASN A 341 -0.66 0.68 18.27
C ASN A 341 -1.35 0.61 16.90
N ASP A 342 -2.58 0.11 16.88
CA ASP A 342 -3.47 0.15 15.72
C ASP A 342 -3.76 1.61 15.28
N VAL A 343 -3.45 2.57 16.16
CA VAL A 343 -3.49 4.02 15.93
C VAL A 343 -2.65 4.44 14.72
N ILE A 344 -1.54 3.75 14.43
CA ILE A 344 -0.66 4.07 13.29
C ILE A 344 -1.40 3.91 11.96
N ALA A 345 -2.21 2.86 11.84
CA ALA A 345 -3.01 2.59 10.66
C ALA A 345 -4.19 3.57 10.56
N TRP A 346 -4.90 3.79 11.68
CA TRP A 346 -6.01 4.73 11.71
C TRP A 346 -5.58 6.16 11.35
N LEU A 347 -4.43 6.61 11.88
CA LEU A 347 -3.87 7.92 11.57
C LEU A 347 -3.46 8.04 10.10
N ALA A 348 -2.89 6.99 9.51
CA ALA A 348 -2.56 6.97 8.08
C ALA A 348 -3.81 7.11 7.20
N ILE A 349 -4.88 6.38 7.53
CA ILE A 349 -6.16 6.47 6.81
C ILE A 349 -6.74 7.87 6.94
N LEU A 350 -6.78 8.42 8.16
CA LEU A 350 -7.33 9.75 8.41
C LEU A 350 -6.60 10.83 7.61
N LEU A 351 -5.26 10.87 7.67
CA LEU A 351 -4.47 11.88 6.97
C LEU A 351 -4.57 11.71 5.45
N ALA A 352 -4.59 10.47 4.94
CA ALA A 352 -4.83 10.21 3.53
C ALA A 352 -6.19 10.76 3.07
N LEU A 353 -7.26 10.53 3.82
CA LEU A 353 -8.60 11.06 3.49
C LEU A 353 -8.67 12.58 3.56
N VAL A 354 -8.05 13.21 4.58
CA VAL A 354 -7.98 14.68 4.68
C VAL A 354 -7.25 15.27 3.47
N SER A 355 -6.16 14.63 3.02
CA SER A 355 -5.31 15.14 1.93
C SER A 355 -6.00 15.20 0.56
N ILE A 356 -7.10 14.48 0.36
CA ILE A 356 -7.86 14.47 -0.90
C ILE A 356 -9.12 15.32 -0.86
N THR A 357 -9.48 15.89 0.30
CA THR A 357 -10.65 16.77 0.43
C THR A 357 -10.49 18.07 -0.39
N PRO A 358 -11.58 18.66 -0.90
CA PRO A 358 -11.48 19.85 -1.76
C PRO A 358 -10.80 21.06 -1.09
N TYR A 359 -11.10 21.35 0.18
CA TYR A 359 -10.64 22.56 0.85
C TYR A 359 -9.35 22.35 1.66
N MET A 360 -9.27 21.27 2.44
CA MET A 360 -8.11 21.00 3.30
C MET A 360 -7.05 20.14 2.62
N GLY A 361 -7.37 19.55 1.46
CA GLY A 361 -6.48 18.66 0.74
C GLY A 361 -5.39 19.39 -0.03
N ALA A 362 -4.43 18.60 -0.53
CA ALA A 362 -3.19 19.08 -1.15
C ALA A 362 -3.44 20.10 -2.26
N PHE A 363 -4.44 19.85 -3.11
CA PHE A 363 -4.74 20.71 -4.26
C PHE A 363 -5.46 22.01 -3.87
N GLY A 364 -6.37 21.96 -2.88
CA GLY A 364 -7.05 23.17 -2.39
C GLY A 364 -6.09 24.12 -1.71
N VAL A 365 -5.27 23.59 -0.79
CA VAL A 365 -4.23 24.37 -0.09
C VAL A 365 -3.19 24.90 -1.06
N SER A 366 -2.75 24.08 -2.02
CA SER A 366 -1.77 24.52 -3.00
C SER A 366 -2.31 25.61 -3.91
N SER A 367 -3.55 25.49 -4.40
CA SER A 367 -4.17 26.53 -5.21
C SER A 367 -4.30 27.84 -4.44
N ALA A 368 -4.79 27.80 -3.20
CA ALA A 368 -4.93 28.99 -2.37
C ALA A 368 -3.58 29.66 -2.08
N SER A 369 -2.54 28.87 -1.78
CA SER A 369 -1.20 29.39 -1.51
C SER A 369 -0.57 30.03 -2.74
N GLN A 370 -0.70 29.42 -3.91
CA GLN A 370 -0.11 29.93 -5.15
C GLN A 370 -0.85 31.18 -5.65
N SER A 371 -2.19 31.21 -5.54
CA SER A 371 -2.98 32.41 -5.83
C SER A 371 -2.56 33.60 -4.95
N ALA A 372 -2.36 33.38 -3.65
CA ALA A 372 -1.93 34.45 -2.74
C ALA A 372 -0.54 35.01 -3.08
N ILE A 373 0.39 34.20 -3.59
CA ILE A 373 1.71 34.70 -4.02
C ILE A 373 1.56 35.60 -5.25
N VAL A 374 0.78 35.15 -6.25
CA VAL A 374 0.53 35.95 -7.46
C VAL A 374 -0.14 37.28 -7.10
N GLU A 375 -1.15 37.27 -6.24
CA GLU A 375 -1.84 38.48 -5.77
C GLU A 375 -0.92 39.45 -5.03
N ASN A 376 0.06 38.95 -4.25
CA ASN A 376 1.02 39.79 -3.53
C ASN A 376 2.16 40.31 -4.41
N THR A 377 2.35 39.75 -5.62
CA THR A 377 3.43 40.14 -6.55
C THR A 377 2.94 41.08 -7.65
N LEU A 378 1.62 41.19 -7.83
CA LEU A 378 0.93 42.17 -8.70
C LEU A 378 0.66 43.46 -7.93
#